data_AF-A0A356J7Y0-F1
#
_entry.id   AF-A0A356J7Y0-F1
#
_cell.length_a   1.000
_cell.length_b   1.000
_cell.length_c   1.000
_cell.angle_alpha   90.00
_cell.angle_beta   90.00
_cell.angle_gamma   90.00
#
_symmetry.space_group_name_H-M   'P 1'
#
loop_
_entity.id
_entity.type
_entity.pdbx_description
1 polymer ?
#
loop_
_entity_poly.entity_id
_entity_poly.type
_entity_poly.pdbx_seq_one_letter_code
_entity_poly.pdbx_strand_id
1 'polypeptide(L)'
;MSFQEYPVSSIEHQVDHHADSISKLKQIQDLLRQEGISTQTIEIPHGTIFKHAILFPYQYTGSEPLVRAYRGINQLDTSLLQQVSYALRSREENADSIQILEHARQEVALLTSQPTYKNLLKYIEAVWPDLTDKEIRRLQEDLESIEDDVLSGFSLRLCLVHKTFGFTGGHYTDTGIPPYISVSTDPIEATNYGEKGLMILDLPLSKYEALTGKAKGEISVKGDIPKEWIVAVLPRTTLLNLKKEEQEKDINQTLRVIETKIPHKVLEEKDVEEQFKMIRKQEEKDDLKHHEEDIRDIQTQRIKRLFRTYTDLTPTSEEIMRLQKQESIDAYTATKRALYDILATQYEKVTGRSRKELEEFMIFDTVCDPSTYITQDLYYERKVVTETMLKKLAQLVTYQEMRQKDM
;
A
#
# COMPACT_ATOMS: atom_id res chain seq x y z
N MET A 1 -13.48 62.36 11.25
CA MET A 1 -12.76 61.45 10.34
C MET A 1 -13.64 60.22 10.15
N SER A 2 -14.35 60.16 9.03
CA SER A 2 -15.23 59.06 8.64
C SER A 2 -14.44 58.04 7.84
N PHE A 3 -14.45 56.78 8.28
CA PHE A 3 -13.89 55.69 7.49
C PHE A 3 -14.86 55.35 6.35
N GLN A 4 -14.36 55.47 5.12
CA GLN A 4 -15.02 54.98 3.90
C GLN A 4 -15.00 53.44 3.94
N GLU A 5 -16.19 52.83 3.94
CA GLU A 5 -16.37 51.42 3.64
C GLU A 5 -16.14 51.18 2.15
N TYR A 6 -15.14 50.37 1.82
CA TYR A 6 -15.01 49.79 0.49
C TYR A 6 -15.96 48.59 0.39
N PRO A 7 -16.83 48.50 -0.62
CA PRO A 7 -17.58 47.28 -0.86
C PRO A 7 -16.61 46.22 -1.40
N VAL A 8 -16.35 45.19 -0.60
CA VAL A 8 -15.75 43.95 -1.07
C VAL A 8 -16.77 43.30 -1.99
N SER A 9 -16.56 43.38 -3.30
CA SER A 9 -17.36 42.61 -4.25
C SER A 9 -17.00 41.13 -4.07
N SER A 10 -17.83 40.42 -3.32
CA SER A 10 -17.89 38.97 -3.32
C SER A 10 -18.46 38.52 -4.67
N ILE A 11 -17.63 38.51 -5.71
CA ILE A 11 -17.87 37.68 -6.88
C ILE A 11 -17.33 36.31 -6.50
N GLU A 12 -18.14 35.54 -5.79
CA GLU A 12 -18.00 34.09 -5.76
C GLU A 12 -18.01 33.63 -7.22
N HIS A 13 -16.89 33.09 -7.69
CA HIS A 13 -16.90 32.23 -8.86
C HIS A 13 -17.72 30.99 -8.50
N GLN A 14 -19.04 31.08 -8.69
CA GLN A 14 -19.84 29.91 -9.05
C GLN A 14 -19.30 29.44 -10.40
N VAL A 15 -18.22 28.66 -10.37
CA VAL A 15 -17.81 27.85 -11.51
C VAL A 15 -19.02 26.97 -11.82
N ASP A 16 -19.56 27.12 -13.02
CA ASP A 16 -20.73 26.38 -13.47
C ASP A 16 -20.36 24.88 -13.50
N HIS A 17 -20.63 24.18 -12.40
CA HIS A 17 -20.34 22.76 -12.20
C HIS A 17 -20.98 21.89 -13.29
N HIS A 18 -22.00 22.41 -13.98
CA HIS A 18 -22.60 21.75 -15.13
C HIS A 18 -21.69 21.75 -16.37
N ALA A 19 -21.02 22.87 -16.65
CA ALA A 19 -20.07 22.97 -17.77
C ALA A 19 -18.83 22.11 -17.53
N ASP A 20 -18.35 22.05 -16.28
CA ASP A 20 -17.20 21.20 -15.88
C ASP A 20 -17.53 19.70 -16.00
N SER A 21 -18.74 19.28 -15.62
CA SER A 21 -19.21 17.90 -15.80
C SER A 21 -19.30 17.49 -17.28
N ILE A 22 -19.81 18.36 -18.15
CA ILE A 22 -19.91 18.08 -19.60
C ILE A 22 -18.52 18.01 -20.22
N SER A 23 -17.60 18.91 -19.81
CA SER A 23 -16.21 18.91 -20.26
C SER A 23 -15.51 17.58 -19.93
N LYS A 24 -15.63 17.11 -18.68
CA LYS A 24 -15.07 15.81 -18.23
C LYS A 24 -15.67 14.62 -18.97
N LEU A 25 -16.99 14.61 -19.17
CA LEU A 25 -17.68 13.58 -19.94
C LEU A 25 -17.10 13.48 -21.35
N LYS A 26 -16.92 14.63 -22.02
CA LYS A 26 -16.38 14.70 -23.38
C LYS A 26 -14.93 14.21 -23.43
N GLN A 27 -14.09 14.58 -22.46
CA GLN A 27 -12.70 14.11 -22.37
C GLN A 27 -12.63 12.58 -22.30
N ILE A 28 -13.41 11.95 -21.43
CA ILE A 28 -13.43 10.49 -21.29
C ILE A 28 -13.97 9.82 -22.56
N GLN A 29 -15.03 10.37 -23.16
CA GLN A 29 -15.58 9.85 -24.43
C GLN A 29 -14.58 9.93 -25.59
N ASP A 30 -13.86 11.05 -25.72
CA ASP A 30 -12.86 11.21 -26.77
C ASP A 30 -11.68 10.24 -26.56
N LEU A 31 -11.28 10.01 -25.31
CA LEU A 31 -10.27 9.01 -24.95
C LEU A 31 -10.72 7.59 -25.29
N LEU A 32 -11.94 7.20 -24.92
CA LEU A 32 -12.53 5.90 -25.26
C LEU A 32 -12.62 5.68 -26.77
N ARG A 33 -12.97 6.73 -27.52
CA ARG A 33 -13.02 6.70 -28.99
C ARG A 33 -11.64 6.47 -29.60
N GLN A 34 -10.60 7.11 -29.07
CA GLN A 34 -9.21 6.92 -29.52
C GLN A 34 -8.74 5.47 -29.29
N GLU A 35 -9.16 4.86 -28.19
CA GLU A 35 -8.90 3.45 -27.84
C GLU A 35 -9.79 2.44 -28.60
N GLY A 36 -10.64 2.91 -29.52
CA GLY A 36 -11.56 2.08 -30.30
C GLY A 36 -12.69 1.44 -29.48
N ILE A 37 -13.01 1.99 -28.31
CA ILE A 37 -14.03 1.44 -27.40
C ILE A 37 -15.37 2.10 -27.70
N SER A 38 -16.35 1.29 -28.11
CA SER A 38 -17.72 1.76 -28.31
C SER A 38 -18.47 1.80 -26.99
N THR A 39 -18.83 2.99 -26.52
CA THR A 39 -19.57 3.18 -25.26
C THR A 39 -20.93 3.82 -25.47
N GLN A 40 -21.87 3.58 -24.55
CA GLN A 40 -23.15 4.28 -24.51
C GLN A 40 -23.18 5.26 -23.33
N THR A 41 -23.53 6.52 -23.57
CA THR A 41 -23.79 7.45 -22.47
C THR A 41 -25.27 7.49 -22.15
N ILE A 42 -25.59 7.43 -20.86
CA ILE A 42 -26.93 7.59 -20.34
C ILE A 42 -26.98 8.75 -19.34
N GLU A 43 -28.13 9.40 -19.25
CA GLU A 43 -28.42 10.35 -18.18
C GLU A 43 -28.93 9.60 -16.95
N ILE A 44 -28.57 10.11 -15.77
CA ILE A 44 -29.07 9.62 -14.48
C ILE A 44 -30.21 10.55 -14.06
N PRO A 45 -31.48 10.09 -14.10
CA PRO A 45 -32.61 10.93 -13.72
C PRO A 45 -32.46 11.38 -12.28
N HIS A 46 -32.57 12.70 -12.05
CA HIS A 46 -32.44 13.32 -10.72
C HIS A 46 -31.10 13.07 -10.01
N GLY A 47 -30.06 12.63 -10.72
CA GLY A 47 -28.73 12.41 -10.14
C GLY A 47 -28.06 13.72 -9.74
N THR A 48 -27.55 13.77 -8.51
CA THR A 48 -26.91 14.96 -7.93
C THR A 48 -25.38 14.85 -7.94
N ILE A 49 -24.84 13.69 -7.53
CA ILE A 49 -23.40 13.42 -7.55
C ILE A 49 -22.97 13.05 -8.97
N PHE A 50 -23.72 12.14 -9.59
CA PHE A 50 -23.49 11.64 -10.94
C PHE A 50 -24.69 11.97 -11.83
N LYS A 51 -24.50 12.82 -12.84
CA LYS A 51 -25.56 13.15 -13.81
C LYS A 51 -25.54 12.25 -15.05
N HIS A 52 -24.39 11.65 -15.34
CA HIS A 52 -24.19 10.83 -16.52
C HIS A 52 -23.45 9.56 -16.13
N ALA A 53 -23.72 8.48 -16.87
CA ALA A 53 -22.91 7.27 -16.85
C ALA A 53 -22.43 6.94 -18.26
N ILE A 54 -21.15 6.58 -18.37
CA ILE A 54 -20.58 6.01 -19.58
C ILE A 54 -20.56 4.51 -19.40
N LEU A 55 -21.41 3.82 -20.16
CA LEU A 55 -21.59 2.37 -20.12
C LEU A 55 -20.67 1.71 -21.14
N PHE A 56 -19.96 0.68 -20.69
CA PHE A 56 -19.12 -0.16 -21.52
C PHE A 56 -19.94 -1.31 -22.09
N PRO A 57 -19.58 -1.80 -23.28
CA PRO A 57 -20.23 -2.96 -23.85
C PRO A 57 -19.85 -4.17 -23.01
N TYR A 58 -20.83 -4.97 -22.64
CA TYR A 58 -20.55 -6.21 -21.91
C TYR A 58 -19.81 -7.21 -22.79
N GLN A 59 -18.69 -7.72 -22.30
CA GLN A 59 -17.82 -8.62 -23.05
C GLN A 59 -17.44 -9.90 -22.28
N TYR A 60 -17.88 -10.06 -21.03
CA TYR A 60 -17.53 -11.25 -20.26
C TYR A 60 -18.32 -12.48 -20.73
N THR A 61 -17.59 -13.49 -21.20
CA THR A 61 -18.15 -14.78 -21.67
C THR A 61 -17.76 -15.95 -20.77
N GLY A 62 -17.14 -15.69 -19.62
CA GLY A 62 -16.70 -16.73 -18.69
C GLY A 62 -17.85 -17.33 -17.90
N SER A 63 -17.60 -18.51 -17.30
CA SER A 63 -18.58 -19.20 -16.45
C SER A 63 -18.42 -18.92 -14.96
N GLU A 64 -17.33 -18.25 -14.57
CA GLU A 64 -17.05 -17.93 -13.17
C GLU A 64 -18.00 -16.83 -12.66
N PRO A 65 -18.50 -16.94 -11.40
CA PRO A 65 -19.30 -15.88 -10.78
C PRO A 65 -18.55 -14.54 -10.74
N LEU A 66 -19.29 -13.46 -11.00
CA LEU A 66 -18.77 -12.10 -10.95
C LEU A 66 -19.10 -11.46 -9.61
N VAL A 67 -18.15 -10.70 -9.07
CA VAL A 67 -18.35 -9.80 -7.94
C VAL A 67 -18.27 -8.37 -8.46
N ARG A 68 -19.22 -7.54 -8.03
CA ARG A 68 -19.18 -6.11 -8.35
C ARG A 68 -18.26 -5.40 -7.36
N ALA A 69 -17.35 -4.61 -7.89
CA ALA A 69 -16.49 -3.72 -7.14
C ALA A 69 -16.53 -2.30 -7.70
N TYR A 70 -16.06 -1.39 -6.86
CA TYR A 70 -16.11 0.04 -7.09
C TYR A 70 -14.72 0.62 -6.83
N ARG A 71 -14.29 1.52 -7.71
CA ARG A 71 -13.02 2.24 -7.54
C ARG A 71 -13.26 3.74 -7.70
N GLY A 72 -12.88 4.51 -6.68
CA GLY A 72 -12.81 5.97 -6.78
C GLY A 72 -11.80 6.40 -7.84
N ILE A 73 -12.18 7.37 -8.67
CA ILE A 73 -11.33 7.91 -9.75
C ILE A 73 -10.78 9.27 -9.31
N ASN A 74 -9.46 9.45 -9.34
CA ASN A 74 -8.80 10.73 -9.03
C ASN A 74 -8.17 11.41 -10.24
N GLN A 75 -7.92 10.67 -11.32
CA GLN A 75 -7.40 11.19 -12.59
C GLN A 75 -8.26 10.66 -13.75
N LEU A 76 -8.66 11.54 -14.67
CA LEU A 76 -9.54 11.23 -15.80
C LEU A 76 -8.78 11.01 -17.13
N ASP A 77 -7.47 10.82 -17.05
CA ASP A 77 -6.59 10.64 -18.20
C ASP A 77 -6.50 9.16 -18.62
N THR A 78 -5.50 8.82 -19.45
CA THR A 78 -5.23 7.47 -19.97
C THR A 78 -5.11 6.40 -18.88
N SER A 79 -4.73 6.78 -17.65
CA SER A 79 -4.67 5.86 -16.50
C SER A 79 -6.04 5.33 -16.08
N LEU A 80 -7.13 6.02 -16.42
CA LEU A 80 -8.50 5.57 -16.16
C LEU A 80 -8.77 4.18 -16.73
N LEU A 81 -8.21 3.88 -17.91
CA LEU A 81 -8.42 2.61 -18.62
C LEU A 81 -7.22 1.66 -18.52
N GLN A 82 -6.04 2.19 -18.16
CA GLN A 82 -4.85 1.39 -17.88
C GLN A 82 -4.79 1.07 -16.38
N GLN A 83 -5.65 0.15 -15.97
CA GLN A 83 -5.77 -0.27 -14.57
C GLN A 83 -4.71 -1.33 -14.25
N VAL A 84 -3.46 -0.89 -14.07
CA VAL A 84 -2.35 -1.79 -13.71
C VAL A 84 -2.08 -1.83 -12.20
N SER A 85 -1.45 -2.91 -11.73
CA SER A 85 -0.99 -3.05 -10.33
C SER A 85 -0.09 -1.90 -9.89
N TYR A 86 -0.12 -1.54 -8.59
CA TYR A 86 0.73 -0.45 -8.06
C TYR A 86 2.23 -0.71 -8.22
N ALA A 87 2.65 -1.98 -8.17
CA ALA A 87 4.02 -2.41 -8.46
C ALA A 87 4.51 -2.08 -9.89
N LEU A 88 3.62 -1.81 -10.84
CA LEU A 88 4.00 -1.46 -12.22
C LEU A 88 4.04 0.04 -12.47
N ARG A 89 3.76 0.87 -11.46
CA ARG A 89 3.63 2.31 -11.63
C ARG A 89 4.89 3.00 -11.11
N SER A 90 5.43 3.91 -11.91
CA SER A 90 6.45 4.88 -11.50
C SER A 90 5.90 6.30 -11.65
N ARG A 91 6.15 7.17 -10.66
CA ARG A 91 5.72 8.56 -10.72
C ARG A 91 6.57 9.42 -9.78
N GLU A 92 7.30 10.36 -10.37
CA GLU A 92 7.98 11.41 -9.60
C GLU A 92 6.96 12.33 -8.91
N GLU A 93 7.35 12.95 -7.79
CA GLU A 93 6.50 13.78 -6.92
C GLU A 93 5.81 14.96 -7.63
N ASN A 94 6.28 15.34 -8.83
CA ASN A 94 5.70 16.40 -9.65
C ASN A 94 5.42 15.96 -11.10
N ALA A 95 5.43 14.66 -11.39
CA ALA A 95 5.10 14.18 -12.72
C ALA A 95 3.60 14.34 -13.00
N ASP A 96 3.28 14.90 -14.17
CA ASP A 96 1.90 15.04 -14.64
C ASP A 96 1.26 13.69 -15.01
N SER A 97 2.06 12.65 -15.19
CA SER A 97 1.63 11.31 -15.61
C SER A 97 2.36 10.20 -14.87
N ILE A 98 1.70 9.05 -14.74
CA ILE A 98 2.28 7.79 -14.26
C ILE A 98 2.98 7.09 -15.42
N GLN A 99 4.22 6.63 -15.22
CA GLN A 99 4.93 5.72 -16.10
C GLN A 99 4.60 4.27 -15.75
N ILE A 100 4.38 3.42 -16.76
CA ILE A 100 4.18 1.98 -16.57
C ILE A 100 5.48 1.23 -16.84
N LEU A 101 5.97 0.48 -15.85
CA LEU A 101 7.19 -0.32 -15.89
C LEU A 101 6.93 -1.68 -16.57
N GLU A 102 6.68 -1.65 -17.88
CA GLU A 102 6.32 -2.84 -18.67
C GLU A 102 7.32 -4.00 -18.56
N HIS A 103 8.61 -3.69 -18.38
CA HIS A 103 9.66 -4.71 -18.24
C HIS A 103 9.50 -5.57 -16.98
N ALA A 104 8.89 -5.04 -15.91
CA ALA A 104 8.70 -5.74 -14.63
C ALA A 104 7.39 -6.54 -14.56
N ARG A 105 6.60 -6.55 -15.63
CA ARG A 105 5.27 -7.17 -15.69
C ARG A 105 5.30 -8.66 -15.36
N GLN A 106 6.34 -9.38 -15.77
CA GLN A 106 6.46 -10.82 -15.50
C GLN A 106 6.73 -11.08 -14.02
N GLU A 107 7.62 -10.29 -13.41
CA GLU A 107 7.97 -10.37 -12.00
C GLU A 107 6.79 -10.00 -11.10
N VAL A 108 6.03 -8.95 -11.47
CA VAL A 108 4.80 -8.58 -10.76
C VAL A 108 3.76 -9.69 -10.85
N ALA A 109 3.52 -10.26 -12.04
CA ALA A 109 2.57 -11.37 -12.19
C ALA A 109 2.98 -12.62 -11.38
N LEU A 110 4.28 -12.90 -11.32
CA LEU A 110 4.82 -13.97 -10.48
C LEU A 110 4.64 -13.66 -8.99
N LEU A 111 4.88 -12.41 -8.57
CA LEU A 111 4.68 -11.98 -7.18
C LEU A 111 3.20 -12.02 -6.77
N THR A 112 2.27 -11.61 -7.64
CA THR A 112 0.82 -11.71 -7.41
C THR A 112 0.40 -13.16 -7.19
N SER A 113 0.86 -14.08 -8.05
CA SER A 113 0.45 -15.48 -8.01
C SER A 113 1.18 -16.31 -6.94
N GLN A 114 2.40 -15.92 -6.60
CA GLN A 114 3.27 -16.59 -5.63
C GLN A 114 3.96 -15.54 -4.75
N PRO A 115 3.25 -14.99 -3.74
CA PRO A 115 3.74 -13.95 -2.86
C PRO A 115 4.75 -14.51 -1.86
N THR A 116 5.97 -14.79 -2.34
CA THR A 116 7.12 -15.26 -1.57
C THR A 116 8.20 -14.19 -1.53
N TYR A 117 9.03 -14.19 -0.48
CA TYR A 117 10.04 -13.16 -0.28
C TYR A 117 11.08 -13.17 -1.40
N LYS A 118 11.41 -14.36 -1.91
CA LYS A 118 12.24 -14.54 -3.10
C LYS A 118 11.67 -13.84 -4.33
N ASN A 119 10.36 -13.93 -4.58
CA ASN A 119 9.74 -13.26 -5.72
C ASN A 119 9.63 -11.74 -5.48
N LEU A 120 9.47 -11.30 -4.23
CA LEU A 120 9.52 -9.89 -3.87
C LEU A 120 10.90 -9.29 -4.21
N LEU A 121 11.99 -9.97 -3.85
CA LEU A 121 13.34 -9.51 -4.18
C LEU A 121 13.59 -9.45 -5.69
N LYS A 122 13.11 -10.42 -6.46
CA LYS A 122 13.21 -10.40 -7.93
C LYS A 122 12.48 -9.19 -8.54
N TYR A 123 11.28 -8.90 -8.04
CA TYR A 123 10.55 -7.70 -8.45
C TYR A 123 11.36 -6.43 -8.15
N ILE A 124 11.89 -6.31 -6.93
CA ILE A 124 12.70 -5.16 -6.52
C ILE A 124 13.93 -5.02 -7.43
N GLU A 125 14.65 -6.11 -7.72
CA GLU A 125 15.79 -6.12 -8.63
C GLU A 125 15.41 -5.68 -10.05
N ALA A 126 14.22 -6.05 -10.53
CA ALA A 126 13.74 -5.70 -11.86
C ALA A 126 13.43 -4.20 -12.00
N VAL A 127 12.77 -3.60 -11.00
CA VAL A 127 12.37 -2.18 -11.08
C VAL A 127 13.48 -1.21 -10.67
N TRP A 128 14.43 -1.65 -9.82
CA TRP A 128 15.47 -0.78 -9.25
C TRP A 128 16.17 0.17 -10.24
N PRO A 129 16.58 -0.27 -11.45
CA PRO A 129 17.34 0.56 -12.37
C PRO A 129 16.58 1.80 -12.88
N ASP A 130 15.26 1.77 -12.86
CA ASP A 130 14.40 2.81 -13.43
C ASP A 130 13.78 3.74 -12.37
N LEU A 131 14.04 3.47 -11.09
CA LEU A 131 13.51 4.27 -9.99
C LEU A 131 14.43 5.46 -9.66
N THR A 132 13.82 6.60 -9.35
CA THR A 132 14.52 7.74 -8.78
C THR A 132 15.04 7.45 -7.37
N ASP A 133 16.02 8.22 -6.88
CA ASP A 133 16.54 8.09 -5.51
C ASP A 133 15.42 8.14 -4.44
N LYS A 134 14.37 8.94 -4.67
CA LYS A 134 13.25 9.05 -3.74
C LYS A 134 12.38 7.79 -3.76
N GLU A 135 12.07 7.27 -4.94
CA GLU A 135 11.33 6.01 -5.09
C GLU A 135 12.13 4.84 -4.51
N ILE A 136 13.45 4.81 -4.71
CA ILE A 136 14.34 3.80 -4.12
C ILE A 136 14.27 3.84 -2.59
N ARG A 137 14.38 5.02 -1.96
CA ARG A 137 14.27 5.14 -0.49
C ARG A 137 12.93 4.62 0.02
N ARG A 138 11.84 4.99 -0.66
CA ARG A 138 10.50 4.53 -0.30
C ARG A 138 10.34 3.02 -0.48
N LEU A 139 10.87 2.46 -1.57
CA LEU A 139 10.88 1.02 -1.82
C LEU A 139 11.65 0.28 -0.71
N GLN A 140 12.77 0.83 -0.25
CA GLN A 140 13.54 0.29 0.86
C GLN A 140 12.77 0.35 2.19
N GLU A 141 12.12 1.47 2.49
CA GLU A 141 11.27 1.64 3.68
C GLU A 141 10.08 0.67 3.67
N ASP A 142 9.43 0.49 2.52
CA ASP A 142 8.33 -0.46 2.37
C ASP A 142 8.81 -1.91 2.49
N LEU A 143 9.97 -2.25 1.92
CA LEU A 143 10.58 -3.59 2.07
C LEU A 143 10.91 -3.88 3.53
N GLU A 144 11.54 -2.93 4.23
CA GLU A 144 11.87 -3.05 5.65
C GLU A 144 10.62 -3.26 6.51
N SER A 145 9.57 -2.46 6.27
CA SER A 145 8.28 -2.61 6.96
C SER A 145 7.63 -3.96 6.68
N ILE A 146 7.67 -4.47 5.44
CA ILE A 146 7.14 -5.80 5.09
C ILE A 146 7.94 -6.90 5.81
N GLU A 147 9.26 -6.81 5.82
CA GLU A 147 10.12 -7.79 6.49
C GLU A 147 9.85 -7.84 8.00
N ASP A 148 9.66 -6.69 8.64
CA ASP A 148 9.34 -6.61 10.07
C ASP A 148 7.98 -7.24 10.39
N ASP A 149 6.97 -7.01 9.54
CA ASP A 149 5.66 -7.65 9.68
C ASP A 149 5.74 -9.17 9.51
N VAL A 150 6.51 -9.66 8.54
CA VAL A 150 6.69 -11.11 8.34
C VAL A 150 7.42 -11.75 9.53
N LEU A 151 8.48 -11.11 10.04
CA LEU A 151 9.19 -11.57 11.23
C LEU A 151 8.31 -11.52 12.49
N SER A 152 7.26 -10.69 12.49
CA SER A 152 6.25 -10.62 13.55
C SER A 152 5.13 -11.66 13.42
N GLY A 153 5.19 -12.52 12.40
CA GLY A 153 4.28 -13.65 12.20
C GLY A 153 3.20 -13.45 11.14
N PHE A 154 3.24 -12.36 10.37
CA PHE A 154 2.36 -12.19 9.23
C PHE A 154 2.87 -12.94 7.99
N SER A 155 1.97 -13.42 7.13
CA SER A 155 2.36 -13.95 5.83
C SER A 155 2.75 -12.82 4.89
N LEU A 156 3.66 -13.08 3.94
CA LEU A 156 4.05 -12.07 2.97
C LEU A 156 2.84 -11.60 2.13
N ARG A 157 1.95 -12.52 1.76
CA ARG A 157 0.68 -12.19 1.08
C ARG A 157 -0.11 -11.16 1.85
N LEU A 158 -0.31 -11.37 3.15
CA LEU A 158 -1.05 -10.45 4.01
C LEU A 158 -0.37 -9.08 4.11
N CYS A 159 0.96 -9.05 4.22
CA CYS A 159 1.73 -7.80 4.21
C CYS A 159 1.53 -7.02 2.91
N LEU A 160 1.62 -7.69 1.75
CA LEU A 160 1.42 -7.07 0.43
C LEU A 160 -0.02 -6.55 0.25
N VAL A 161 -1.01 -7.31 0.69
CA VAL A 161 -2.42 -6.90 0.69
C VAL A 161 -2.64 -5.68 1.60
N HIS A 162 -2.13 -5.69 2.82
CA HIS A 162 -2.22 -4.55 3.74
C HIS A 162 -1.58 -3.29 3.16
N LYS A 163 -0.41 -3.43 2.53
CA LYS A 163 0.26 -2.32 1.87
C LYS A 163 -0.60 -1.74 0.74
N THR A 164 -1.40 -2.55 0.04
CA THR A 164 -2.30 -2.11 -1.05
C THR A 164 -3.31 -1.06 -0.59
N PHE A 165 -3.84 -1.18 0.62
CA PHE A 165 -4.85 -0.24 1.15
C PHE A 165 -4.26 1.14 1.53
N GLY A 166 -2.94 1.25 1.62
CA GLY A 166 -2.25 2.54 1.70
C GLY A 166 -2.31 3.34 0.38
N PHE A 167 -2.69 2.70 -0.73
CA PHE A 167 -2.76 3.29 -2.06
C PHE A 167 -4.22 3.61 -2.40
N THR A 168 -4.61 4.87 -2.18
CA THR A 168 -5.87 5.39 -2.72
C THR A 168 -5.67 5.71 -4.19
N GLY A 169 -6.65 5.40 -5.06
CA GLY A 169 -6.58 5.43 -6.52
C GLY A 169 -6.33 6.80 -7.19
N GLY A 170 -5.36 7.56 -6.71
CA GLY A 170 -4.69 8.68 -7.38
C GLY A 170 -4.34 9.87 -6.48
N HIS A 171 -3.81 9.65 -5.25
CA HIS A 171 -3.04 10.69 -4.55
C HIS A 171 -1.68 10.20 -3.99
N TYR A 172 -0.66 11.02 -4.27
CA TYR A 172 0.74 11.11 -3.79
C TYR A 172 1.70 9.93 -3.86
N THR A 173 1.28 8.71 -4.23
CA THR A 173 2.17 7.56 -4.01
C THR A 173 1.93 6.37 -4.94
N ASP A 174 1.69 6.56 -6.23
CA ASP A 174 1.38 5.44 -7.13
C ASP A 174 2.51 4.40 -7.28
N THR A 175 3.74 4.69 -6.86
CA THR A 175 4.85 3.72 -6.79
C THR A 175 4.78 2.85 -5.54
N GLY A 176 4.90 1.53 -5.70
CA GLY A 176 4.81 0.65 -4.54
C GLY A 176 5.36 -0.74 -4.76
N ILE A 177 5.43 -1.49 -3.66
CA ILE A 177 5.64 -2.94 -3.69
C ILE A 177 4.37 -3.74 -4.05
N PRO A 178 3.13 -3.31 -3.72
CA PRO A 178 1.99 -4.21 -3.85
C PRO A 178 1.65 -4.59 -5.30
N PRO A 179 1.56 -5.90 -5.61
CA PRO A 179 1.23 -6.40 -6.94
C PRO A 179 -0.30 -6.49 -7.15
N TYR A 180 -1.04 -5.60 -6.50
CA TYR A 180 -2.49 -5.59 -6.39
C TYR A 180 -3.06 -4.21 -6.69
N ILE A 181 -4.37 -4.15 -6.89
CA ILE A 181 -5.15 -2.92 -7.02
C ILE A 181 -6.18 -2.88 -5.90
N SER A 182 -6.30 -1.74 -5.20
CA SER A 182 -7.36 -1.54 -4.21
C SER A 182 -8.67 -1.19 -4.92
N VAL A 183 -9.74 -1.88 -4.54
CA VAL A 183 -11.14 -1.59 -4.89
C VAL A 183 -12.01 -1.77 -3.65
N SER A 184 -13.25 -1.29 -3.66
CA SER A 184 -14.20 -1.54 -2.57
C SER A 184 -15.44 -2.27 -3.08
N THR A 185 -16.02 -3.13 -2.26
CA THR A 185 -17.39 -3.66 -2.51
C THR A 185 -18.48 -2.69 -2.04
N ASP A 186 -18.11 -1.64 -1.31
CA ASP A 186 -18.99 -0.56 -0.90
C ASP A 186 -18.85 0.65 -1.85
N PRO A 187 -19.89 0.98 -2.63
CA PRO A 187 -19.84 2.12 -3.55
C PRO A 187 -19.74 3.47 -2.83
N ILE A 188 -20.19 3.58 -1.58
CA ILE A 188 -20.12 4.80 -0.77
C ILE A 188 -18.67 5.03 -0.34
N GLU A 189 -18.01 4.00 0.17
CA GLU A 189 -16.58 4.04 0.50
C GLU A 189 -15.76 4.44 -0.73
N ALA A 190 -15.99 3.78 -1.89
CA ALA A 190 -15.32 4.10 -3.14
C ALA A 190 -15.55 5.54 -3.63
N THR A 191 -16.75 6.05 -3.43
CA THR A 191 -17.07 7.44 -3.77
C THR A 191 -16.32 8.41 -2.84
N ASN A 192 -16.14 8.10 -1.56
CA ASN A 192 -15.52 9.04 -0.61
C ASN A 192 -14.04 9.30 -0.86
N TYR A 193 -13.27 8.33 -1.38
CA TYR A 193 -11.84 8.53 -1.67
C TYR A 193 -11.53 8.88 -3.14
N GLY A 194 -12.51 8.81 -4.04
CA GLY A 194 -12.38 9.29 -5.42
C GLY A 194 -12.83 10.74 -5.52
N GLU A 195 -12.09 11.63 -6.18
CA GLU A 195 -12.47 13.04 -6.35
C GLU A 195 -13.12 13.37 -7.69
N LYS A 196 -12.81 12.61 -8.74
CA LYS A 196 -13.22 12.88 -10.11
C LYS A 196 -14.36 11.99 -10.60
N GLY A 197 -14.59 10.85 -9.96
CA GLY A 197 -15.67 9.95 -10.36
C GLY A 197 -15.64 8.60 -9.64
N LEU A 198 -16.50 7.71 -10.11
CA LEU A 198 -16.58 6.33 -9.68
C LEU A 198 -16.48 5.40 -10.89
N MET A 199 -15.69 4.34 -10.76
CA MET A 199 -15.62 3.25 -11.72
C MET A 199 -16.35 2.04 -11.15
N ILE A 200 -17.18 1.40 -11.97
CA ILE A 200 -17.85 0.15 -11.64
C ILE A 200 -17.19 -0.97 -12.41
N LEU A 201 -16.82 -2.02 -11.69
CA LEU A 201 -16.10 -3.18 -12.18
C LEU A 201 -16.92 -4.43 -11.86
N ASP A 202 -17.08 -5.33 -12.82
CA ASP A 202 -17.57 -6.67 -12.57
C ASP A 202 -16.44 -7.66 -12.86
N LEU A 203 -15.86 -8.22 -11.80
CA LEU A 203 -14.64 -9.02 -11.86
C LEU A 203 -14.94 -10.48 -11.50
N PRO A 204 -14.30 -11.46 -12.15
CA PRO A 204 -14.37 -12.85 -11.73
C PRO A 204 -13.87 -13.03 -10.29
N LEU A 205 -14.50 -13.90 -9.52
CA LEU A 205 -14.17 -14.15 -8.12
C LEU A 205 -12.67 -14.46 -7.88
N SER A 206 -12.04 -15.19 -8.80
CA SER A 206 -10.61 -15.56 -8.81
C SER A 206 -9.65 -14.38 -8.88
N LYS A 207 -10.16 -13.20 -9.26
CA LYS A 207 -9.37 -11.97 -9.31
C LYS A 207 -9.22 -11.30 -7.96
N TYR A 208 -9.93 -11.72 -6.92
CA TYR A 208 -9.84 -11.10 -5.62
C TYR A 208 -8.90 -11.85 -4.69
N GLU A 209 -8.12 -11.10 -3.92
CA GLU A 209 -7.52 -11.59 -2.66
C GLU A 209 -8.54 -11.38 -1.55
N ALA A 210 -8.96 -12.44 -0.87
CA ALA A 210 -10.03 -12.38 0.13
C ALA A 210 -9.53 -12.00 1.54
N LEU A 211 -8.25 -11.63 1.66
CA LEU A 211 -7.67 -11.09 2.88
C LEU A 211 -8.08 -9.62 3.02
N THR A 212 -9.12 -9.36 3.80
CA THR A 212 -9.53 -7.98 4.13
C THR A 212 -8.52 -7.35 5.07
N GLY A 213 -8.04 -6.15 4.74
CA GLY A 213 -7.28 -5.33 5.68
C GLY A 213 -8.17 -4.80 6.80
N LYS A 214 -7.60 -3.95 7.66
CA LYS A 214 -8.34 -3.28 8.75
C LYS A 214 -9.46 -2.34 8.25
N ALA A 215 -9.45 -1.96 6.96
CA ALA A 215 -10.46 -1.13 6.32
C ALA A 215 -11.73 -1.96 6.01
N LYS A 216 -12.90 -1.44 6.37
CA LYS A 216 -14.18 -2.11 6.15
C LYS A 216 -14.67 -1.85 4.73
N GLY A 217 -14.42 -2.79 3.82
CA GLY A 217 -15.02 -2.78 2.47
C GLY A 217 -14.00 -2.79 1.34
N GLU A 218 -12.75 -2.39 1.61
CA GLU A 218 -11.66 -2.50 0.64
C GLU A 218 -11.17 -3.95 0.49
N ILE A 219 -10.98 -4.33 -0.77
CA ILE A 219 -10.48 -5.64 -1.20
C ILE A 219 -9.42 -5.44 -2.28
N SER A 220 -8.49 -6.40 -2.36
CA SER A 220 -7.39 -6.35 -3.31
C SER A 220 -7.72 -7.17 -4.56
N VAL A 221 -7.41 -6.63 -5.73
CA VAL A 221 -7.54 -7.31 -7.02
C VAL A 221 -6.15 -7.74 -7.50
N LYS A 222 -6.03 -9.00 -7.91
CA LYS A 222 -4.83 -9.66 -8.43
C LYS A 222 -4.49 -9.14 -9.82
N GLY A 223 -3.33 -8.50 -9.94
CA GLY A 223 -2.77 -8.07 -11.21
C GLY A 223 -3.51 -6.88 -11.82
N ASP A 224 -3.51 -6.82 -13.14
CA ASP A 224 -4.18 -5.78 -13.90
C ASP A 224 -5.68 -6.05 -14.04
N ILE A 225 -6.46 -4.97 -14.17
CA ILE A 225 -7.86 -5.00 -14.53
C ILE A 225 -7.98 -4.63 -16.02
N PRO A 226 -8.25 -5.60 -16.90
CA PRO A 226 -8.53 -5.33 -18.28
C PRO A 226 -9.79 -4.47 -18.45
N LYS A 227 -9.80 -3.67 -19.51
CA LYS A 227 -10.91 -2.77 -19.85
C LYS A 227 -12.24 -3.48 -20.03
N GLU A 228 -12.24 -4.75 -20.45
CA GLU A 228 -13.45 -5.55 -20.61
C GLU A 228 -14.21 -5.83 -19.31
N TRP A 229 -13.59 -5.61 -18.14
CA TRP A 229 -14.26 -5.75 -16.84
C TRP A 229 -14.81 -4.42 -16.29
N ILE A 230 -14.53 -3.31 -16.96
CA ILE A 230 -15.14 -2.02 -16.63
C ILE A 230 -16.57 -2.05 -17.16
N VAL A 231 -17.52 -1.83 -16.26
CA VAL A 231 -18.97 -1.82 -16.56
C VAL A 231 -19.41 -0.40 -16.87
N ALA A 232 -19.02 0.54 -16.02
CA ALA A 232 -19.38 1.93 -16.16
C ALA A 232 -18.34 2.86 -15.53
N VAL A 233 -18.25 4.06 -16.11
CA VAL A 233 -17.56 5.20 -15.49
C VAL A 233 -18.59 6.28 -15.21
N LEU A 234 -18.58 6.79 -13.98
CA LEU A 234 -19.47 7.82 -13.47
C LEU A 234 -18.66 9.08 -13.15
N PRO A 235 -18.57 10.05 -14.08
CA PRO A 235 -17.88 11.30 -13.81
C PRO A 235 -18.62 12.09 -12.73
N ARG A 236 -17.89 12.54 -11.71
CA ARG A 236 -18.46 13.35 -10.63
C ARG A 236 -18.77 14.74 -11.13
N THR A 237 -19.96 15.23 -10.76
CA THR A 237 -20.47 16.53 -11.21
C THR A 237 -20.44 17.61 -10.12
N THR A 238 -20.49 17.22 -8.85
CA THR A 238 -20.51 18.12 -7.69
C THR A 238 -19.51 17.64 -6.63
N LEU A 239 -18.90 18.55 -5.87
CA LEU A 239 -18.11 18.18 -4.68
C LEU A 239 -19.05 17.58 -3.62
N LEU A 240 -18.56 16.57 -2.87
CA LEU A 240 -19.32 15.83 -1.86
C LEU A 240 -19.62 16.72 -0.63
N ASN A 241 -20.62 17.61 -0.76
CA ASN A 241 -21.13 18.44 0.34
C ASN A 241 -22.54 17.99 0.81
N LEU A 242 -22.99 16.82 0.36
CA LEU A 242 -24.29 16.25 0.74
C LEU A 242 -24.24 15.61 2.12
N LYS A 243 -25.40 15.52 2.79
CA LYS A 243 -25.51 14.69 4.00
C LYS A 243 -25.37 13.22 3.61
N LYS A 244 -24.83 12.40 4.52
CA LYS A 244 -24.58 10.96 4.29
C LYS A 244 -25.81 10.23 3.73
N GLU A 245 -26.99 10.45 4.30
CA GLU A 245 -28.24 9.80 3.84
C GLU A 245 -28.64 10.21 2.41
N GLU A 246 -28.39 11.47 2.03
CA GLU A 246 -28.67 11.98 0.68
C GLU A 246 -27.69 11.39 -0.33
N GLN A 247 -26.41 11.30 0.06
CA GLN A 247 -25.37 10.64 -0.73
C GLN A 247 -25.68 9.16 -0.96
N GLU A 248 -26.05 8.42 0.09
CA GLU A 248 -26.42 7.01 -0.02
C GLU A 248 -27.61 6.82 -0.96
N LYS A 249 -28.62 7.68 -0.85
CA LYS A 249 -29.80 7.62 -1.72
C LYS A 249 -29.45 7.90 -3.19
N ASP A 250 -28.63 8.92 -3.46
CA ASP A 250 -28.21 9.31 -4.81
C ASP A 250 -27.35 8.23 -5.48
N ILE A 251 -26.38 7.67 -4.74
CA ILE A 251 -25.53 6.57 -5.21
C ILE A 251 -26.39 5.34 -5.52
N ASN A 252 -27.24 4.91 -4.58
CA ASN A 252 -28.09 3.73 -4.78
C ASN A 252 -29.07 3.90 -5.95
N GLN A 253 -29.62 5.09 -6.15
CA GLN A 253 -30.46 5.40 -7.31
C GLN A 253 -29.66 5.29 -8.62
N THR A 254 -28.46 5.86 -8.65
CA THR A 254 -27.56 5.79 -9.81
C THR A 254 -27.25 4.33 -10.17
N LEU A 255 -26.89 3.51 -9.18
CA LEU A 255 -26.58 2.09 -9.39
C LEU A 255 -27.77 1.31 -9.94
N ARG A 256 -28.98 1.54 -9.43
CA ARG A 256 -30.21 0.91 -9.96
C ARG A 256 -30.45 1.25 -11.43
N VAL A 257 -30.20 2.50 -11.84
CA VAL A 257 -30.32 2.90 -13.24
C VAL A 257 -29.33 2.12 -14.10
N ILE A 258 -28.09 1.97 -13.65
CA ILE A 258 -27.06 1.20 -14.35
C ILE A 258 -27.46 -0.27 -14.48
N GLU A 259 -27.92 -0.89 -13.40
CA GLU A 259 -28.39 -2.29 -13.38
C GLU A 259 -29.53 -2.54 -14.37
N THR A 260 -30.43 -1.56 -14.59
CA THR A 260 -31.51 -1.71 -15.58
C THR A 260 -31.01 -1.71 -17.02
N LYS A 261 -29.85 -1.09 -17.29
CA LYS A 261 -29.24 -1.03 -18.62
C LYS A 261 -28.24 -2.16 -18.84
N ILE A 262 -27.69 -2.67 -17.74
CA ILE A 262 -26.66 -3.68 -17.70
C ILE A 262 -27.12 -4.78 -16.73
N PRO A 263 -28.04 -5.67 -17.16
CA PRO A 263 -28.56 -6.75 -16.32
C PRO A 263 -27.50 -7.85 -16.23
N HIS A 264 -26.59 -7.73 -15.27
CA HIS A 264 -25.57 -8.75 -14.98
C HIS A 264 -25.95 -9.58 -13.77
N LYS A 265 -25.70 -10.89 -13.88
CA LYS A 265 -25.81 -11.80 -12.75
C LYS A 265 -24.50 -11.75 -11.96
N VAL A 266 -24.38 -10.74 -11.10
CA VAL A 266 -23.34 -10.66 -10.07
C VAL A 266 -23.81 -11.41 -8.82
N LEU A 267 -22.86 -11.87 -8.00
CA LEU A 267 -23.18 -12.45 -6.70
C LEU A 267 -23.85 -11.41 -5.79
N GLU A 268 -24.82 -11.85 -5.00
CA GLU A 268 -25.38 -11.03 -3.93
C GLU A 268 -24.36 -10.85 -2.80
N GLU A 269 -24.45 -9.75 -2.04
CA GLU A 269 -23.51 -9.40 -0.98
C GLU A 269 -23.23 -10.56 0.00
N LYS A 270 -24.28 -11.29 0.39
CA LYS A 270 -24.16 -12.45 1.30
C LYS A 270 -23.37 -13.60 0.68
N ASP A 271 -23.58 -13.87 -0.60
CA ASP A 271 -22.87 -14.91 -1.33
C ASP A 271 -21.40 -14.50 -1.50
N VAL A 272 -21.13 -13.22 -1.79
CA VAL A 272 -19.76 -12.68 -1.84
C VAL A 272 -19.02 -12.90 -0.52
N GLU A 273 -19.67 -12.57 0.61
CA GLU A 273 -19.08 -12.75 1.94
C GLU A 273 -18.74 -14.22 2.23
N GLU A 274 -19.63 -15.15 1.86
CA GLU A 274 -19.40 -16.58 2.04
C GLU A 274 -18.27 -17.10 1.15
N GLN A 275 -18.25 -16.71 -0.13
CA GLN A 275 -17.18 -17.08 -1.06
C GLN A 275 -15.82 -16.57 -0.60
N PHE A 276 -15.73 -15.31 -0.16
CA PHE A 276 -14.49 -14.74 0.37
C PHE A 276 -14.01 -15.44 1.65
N LYS A 277 -14.93 -15.86 2.54
CA LYS A 277 -14.55 -16.69 3.71
C LYS A 277 -13.92 -18.02 3.30
N MET A 278 -14.39 -18.64 2.23
CA MET A 278 -13.81 -19.89 1.72
C MET A 278 -12.44 -19.69 1.08
N ILE A 279 -12.30 -18.66 0.24
CA ILE A 279 -11.03 -18.31 -0.41
C ILE A 279 -9.96 -17.99 0.63
N ARG A 280 -10.30 -17.15 1.61
CA ARG A 280 -9.39 -16.77 2.70
C ARG A 280 -8.83 -17.98 3.45
N LYS A 281 -9.67 -18.96 3.79
CA LYS A 281 -9.22 -20.20 4.47
C LYS A 281 -8.26 -21.03 3.62
N GLN A 282 -8.41 -20.99 2.29
CA GLN A 282 -7.50 -21.68 1.39
C GLN A 282 -6.18 -20.93 1.27
N GLU A 283 -6.24 -19.60 1.12
CA GLU A 283 -5.07 -18.72 1.05
C GLU A 283 -4.23 -18.81 2.33
N GLU A 284 -4.87 -18.78 3.52
CA GLU A 284 -4.19 -18.96 4.83
C GLU A 284 -3.43 -20.29 4.93
N LYS A 285 -3.93 -21.37 4.32
CA LYS A 285 -3.21 -22.66 4.27
C LYS A 285 -1.99 -22.62 3.36
N ASP A 286 -2.09 -21.92 2.24
CA ASP A 286 -0.98 -21.78 1.29
C ASP A 286 0.11 -20.86 1.85
N ASP A 287 -0.27 -19.84 2.63
CA ASP A 287 0.65 -18.96 3.35
C ASP A 287 1.52 -19.75 4.34
N LEU A 288 0.92 -20.67 5.11
CA LEU A 288 1.64 -21.52 6.06
C LEU A 288 2.73 -22.37 5.41
N LYS A 289 2.61 -22.72 4.12
CA LYS A 289 3.62 -23.54 3.42
C LYS A 289 4.92 -22.79 3.16
N HIS A 290 4.82 -21.48 2.92
CA HIS A 290 5.97 -20.64 2.54
C HIS A 290 6.50 -19.80 3.69
N HIS A 291 5.70 -19.58 4.74
CA HIS A 291 6.03 -18.67 5.84
C HIS A 291 7.39 -18.96 6.50
N GLU A 292 7.71 -20.23 6.77
CA GLU A 292 9.01 -20.60 7.37
C GLU A 292 10.21 -20.39 6.43
N GLU A 293 10.01 -20.52 5.12
CA GLU A 293 11.03 -20.23 4.12
C GLU A 293 11.24 -18.72 4.01
N ASP A 294 10.16 -17.93 3.93
CA ASP A 294 10.21 -16.47 3.90
C ASP A 294 10.91 -15.90 5.14
N ILE A 295 10.58 -16.38 6.35
CA ILE A 295 11.26 -15.95 7.58
C ILE A 295 12.76 -16.22 7.50
N ARG A 296 13.18 -17.42 7.07
CA ARG A 296 14.60 -17.78 6.99
C ARG A 296 15.35 -16.94 5.97
N ASP A 297 14.74 -16.67 4.82
CA ASP A 297 15.33 -15.86 3.77
C ASP A 297 15.45 -14.39 4.23
N ILE A 298 14.42 -13.84 4.88
CA ILE A 298 14.44 -12.49 5.46
C ILE A 298 15.53 -12.37 6.52
N GLN A 299 15.59 -13.31 7.47
CA GLN A 299 16.64 -13.34 8.50
C GLN A 299 18.03 -13.36 7.86
N THR A 300 18.21 -14.16 6.81
CA THR A 300 19.48 -14.23 6.07
C THR A 300 19.84 -12.90 5.42
N GLN A 301 18.87 -12.21 4.79
CA GLN A 301 19.11 -10.91 4.17
C GLN A 301 19.36 -9.80 5.19
N ARG A 302 18.66 -9.80 6.32
CA ARG A 302 18.88 -8.86 7.44
C ARG A 302 20.26 -9.04 8.06
N ILE A 303 20.70 -10.29 8.30
CA ILE A 303 22.07 -10.59 8.76
C ILE A 303 23.11 -10.04 7.77
N LYS A 304 22.93 -10.28 6.47
CA LYS A 304 23.84 -9.75 5.44
C LYS A 304 23.89 -8.23 5.45
N ARG A 305 22.75 -7.55 5.61
CA ARG A 305 22.68 -6.09 5.74
C ARG A 305 23.40 -5.59 6.99
N LEU A 306 23.19 -6.23 8.13
CA LEU A 306 23.91 -5.90 9.37
C LEU A 306 25.44 -6.00 9.19
N PHE A 307 25.96 -7.06 8.58
CA PHE A 307 27.40 -7.19 8.35
C PHE A 307 27.96 -6.18 7.36
N ARG A 308 27.16 -5.71 6.40
CA ARG A 308 27.56 -4.60 5.50
C ARG A 308 27.57 -3.26 6.23
N THR A 309 26.64 -3.04 7.16
CA THR A 309 26.56 -1.81 7.96
C THR A 309 27.67 -1.75 9.02
N TYR A 310 28.00 -2.89 9.62
CA TYR A 310 28.96 -3.02 10.71
C TYR A 310 30.20 -3.80 10.26
N THR A 311 30.81 -3.40 9.14
CA THR A 311 31.92 -4.13 8.48
C THR A 311 33.09 -4.44 9.42
N ASP A 312 33.42 -3.51 10.32
CA ASP A 312 34.55 -3.66 11.25
C ASP A 312 34.18 -4.41 12.54
N LEU A 313 32.89 -4.76 12.72
CA LEU A 313 32.32 -5.32 13.94
C LEU A 313 31.56 -6.61 13.66
N THR A 314 32.14 -7.53 12.89
CA THR A 314 31.46 -8.78 12.54
C THR A 314 31.57 -9.79 13.70
N PRO A 315 30.45 -10.20 14.32
CA PRO A 315 30.45 -11.28 15.30
C PRO A 315 30.94 -12.59 14.69
N THR A 316 31.61 -13.42 15.49
CA THR A 316 32.06 -14.73 15.03
C THR A 316 30.87 -15.69 14.88
N SER A 317 30.95 -16.64 13.94
CA SER A 317 29.93 -17.68 13.80
C SER A 317 29.77 -18.51 15.09
N GLU A 318 30.85 -18.74 15.83
CA GLU A 318 30.83 -19.44 17.11
C GLU A 318 30.01 -18.69 18.17
N GLU A 319 30.14 -17.37 18.23
CA GLU A 319 29.39 -16.52 19.16
C GLU A 319 27.89 -16.50 18.85
N ILE A 320 27.54 -16.38 17.57
CA ILE A 320 26.15 -16.44 17.10
C ILE A 320 25.55 -17.82 17.47
N MET A 321 26.23 -18.92 17.14
CA MET A 321 25.76 -20.28 17.46
C MET A 321 25.63 -20.50 18.98
N ARG A 322 26.54 -19.93 19.78
CA ARG A 322 26.46 -19.98 21.24
C ARG A 322 25.19 -19.30 21.75
N LEU A 323 24.90 -18.08 21.28
CA LEU A 323 23.70 -17.33 21.68
C LEU A 323 22.41 -18.04 21.26
N GLN A 324 22.34 -18.53 20.02
CA GLN A 324 21.20 -19.31 19.53
C GLN A 324 20.90 -20.50 20.45
N LYS A 325 21.94 -21.25 20.85
CA LYS A 325 21.79 -22.44 21.71
C LYS A 325 21.43 -22.09 23.16
N GLN A 326 22.07 -21.08 23.74
CA GLN A 326 21.87 -20.72 25.14
C GLN A 326 20.50 -20.11 25.39
N GLU A 327 20.00 -19.32 24.44
CA GLU A 327 18.81 -18.51 24.62
C GLU A 327 17.61 -19.00 23.81
N SER A 328 17.80 -20.05 22.99
CA SER A 328 16.77 -20.60 22.10
C SER A 328 16.18 -19.54 21.16
N ILE A 329 17.06 -18.72 20.58
CA ILE A 329 16.70 -17.62 19.67
C ILE A 329 17.17 -17.92 18.23
N ASP A 330 16.56 -17.25 17.26
CA ASP A 330 16.94 -17.35 15.85
C ASP A 330 18.29 -16.67 15.56
N ALA A 331 18.86 -16.97 14.39
CA ALA A 331 20.18 -16.48 13.99
C ALA A 331 20.24 -14.94 13.86
N TYR A 332 19.16 -14.30 13.44
CA TYR A 332 19.11 -12.85 13.27
C TYR A 332 19.04 -12.16 14.63
N THR A 333 18.21 -12.65 15.55
CA THR A 333 18.19 -12.16 16.94
C THR A 333 19.54 -12.36 17.63
N ALA A 334 20.18 -13.53 17.46
CA ALA A 334 21.51 -13.79 17.99
C ALA A 334 22.58 -12.84 17.41
N THR A 335 22.53 -12.59 16.10
CA THR A 335 23.44 -11.65 15.42
C THR A 335 23.30 -10.24 15.98
N LYS A 336 22.06 -9.75 16.15
CA LYS A 336 21.81 -8.43 16.76
C LYS A 336 22.36 -8.34 18.17
N ARG A 337 22.15 -9.38 19.00
CA ARG A 337 22.69 -9.41 20.37
C ARG A 337 24.21 -9.35 20.39
N ALA A 338 24.87 -10.16 19.56
CA ALA A 338 26.32 -10.15 19.49
C ALA A 338 26.88 -8.79 19.02
N LEU A 339 26.25 -8.15 18.03
CA LEU A 339 26.60 -6.79 17.60
C LEU A 339 26.44 -5.77 18.74
N TYR A 340 25.34 -5.86 19.49
CA TYR A 340 25.10 -4.99 20.63
C TYR A 340 26.18 -5.17 21.71
N ASP A 341 26.58 -6.41 22.01
CA ASP A 341 27.63 -6.71 22.98
C ASP A 341 28.98 -6.13 22.56
N ILE A 342 29.34 -6.24 21.28
CA ILE A 342 30.56 -5.64 20.72
C ILE A 342 30.53 -4.11 20.87
N LEU A 343 29.44 -3.48 20.42
CA LEU A 343 29.27 -2.03 20.48
C LEU A 343 29.24 -1.49 21.93
N ALA A 344 28.58 -2.21 22.85
CA ALA A 344 28.53 -1.84 24.26
C ALA A 344 29.92 -1.92 24.90
N THR A 345 30.70 -2.94 24.54
CA THR A 345 32.09 -3.08 24.99
C THR A 345 32.98 -1.94 24.46
N GLN A 346 32.77 -1.50 23.22
CA GLN A 346 33.47 -0.34 22.68
C GLN A 346 33.07 0.95 23.39
N TYR A 347 31.77 1.16 23.63
CA TYR A 347 31.29 2.32 24.37
C TYR A 347 31.90 2.41 25.77
N GLU A 348 31.94 1.29 26.50
CA GLU A 348 32.56 1.22 27.83
C GLU A 348 34.05 1.58 27.77
N LYS A 349 34.78 1.07 26.77
CA LYS A 349 36.20 1.42 26.56
C LYS A 349 36.43 2.90 26.30
N VAL A 350 35.57 3.52 25.50
CA VAL A 350 35.72 4.92 25.08
C VAL A 350 35.23 5.89 26.17
N THR A 351 34.23 5.52 26.99
CA THR A 351 33.65 6.45 27.97
C THR A 351 34.01 6.16 29.42
N GLY A 352 34.47 4.94 29.73
CA GLY A 352 34.63 4.45 31.10
C GLY A 352 33.31 4.20 31.83
N ARG A 353 32.16 4.34 31.15
CA ARG A 353 30.83 4.09 31.73
C ARG A 353 30.48 2.61 31.62
N SER A 354 29.91 2.08 32.68
CA SER A 354 29.51 0.68 32.76
C SER A 354 28.37 0.36 31.79
N ARG A 355 28.30 -0.91 31.39
CA ARG A 355 27.19 -1.43 30.57
C ARG A 355 25.80 -1.12 31.16
N LYS A 356 25.66 -1.11 32.48
CA LYS A 356 24.40 -0.80 33.16
C LYS A 356 23.95 0.64 32.90
N GLU A 357 24.88 1.59 32.96
CA GLU A 357 24.58 3.01 32.66
C GLU A 357 24.23 3.22 31.19
N LEU A 358 24.87 2.46 30.29
CA LEU A 358 24.50 2.47 28.87
C LEU A 358 23.08 1.94 28.65
N GLU A 359 22.74 0.81 29.27
CA GLU A 359 21.41 0.20 29.15
C GLU A 359 20.31 1.15 29.65
N GLU A 360 20.53 1.82 30.78
CA GLU A 360 19.62 2.85 31.33
C GLU A 360 19.47 4.07 30.40
N PHE A 361 20.55 4.50 29.75
CA PHE A 361 20.51 5.58 28.75
C PHE A 361 19.74 5.17 27.49
N MET A 362 20.02 3.97 26.96
CA MET A 362 19.37 3.44 25.77
C MET A 362 17.86 3.26 25.99
N ILE A 363 17.44 2.84 27.19
CA ILE A 363 16.02 2.76 27.60
C ILE A 363 15.35 4.13 27.44
N PHE A 364 15.94 5.16 28.05
CA PHE A 364 15.36 6.49 28.05
C PHE A 364 15.27 7.07 26.63
N ASP A 365 16.30 6.85 25.80
CA ASP A 365 16.37 7.42 24.46
C ASP A 365 15.53 6.65 23.41
N THR A 366 15.24 5.35 23.61
CA THR A 366 14.41 4.56 22.67
C THR A 366 12.94 4.45 23.07
N VAL A 367 12.59 4.50 24.36
CA VAL A 367 11.18 4.47 24.83
C VAL A 367 10.51 5.85 24.70
N CYS A 368 11.27 6.94 24.69
CA CYS A 368 10.74 8.28 24.48
C CYS A 368 10.65 8.70 23.00
N ASP A 369 10.98 7.82 22.06
CA ASP A 369 10.72 8.03 20.64
C ASP A 369 9.25 7.66 20.34
N PRO A 370 8.39 8.64 19.98
CA PRO A 370 6.96 8.39 19.77
C PRO A 370 6.66 7.40 18.64
N SER A 371 7.63 7.06 17.78
CA SER A 371 7.45 6.03 16.74
C SER A 371 7.76 4.60 17.18
N THR A 372 8.35 4.37 18.37
CA THR A 372 8.75 3.03 18.82
C THR A 372 7.80 2.51 19.89
N TYR A 373 6.81 1.70 19.50
CA TYR A 373 5.85 1.09 20.42
C TYR A 373 6.45 -0.12 21.16
N ILE A 374 7.53 0.08 21.92
CA ILE A 374 8.01 -0.91 22.88
C ILE A 374 7.35 -0.58 24.21
N THR A 375 6.44 -1.45 24.67
CA THR A 375 5.90 -1.31 26.03
C THR A 375 7.04 -1.46 27.03
N GLN A 376 7.03 -0.66 28.11
CA GLN A 376 8.06 -0.74 29.17
C GLN A 376 8.31 -2.20 29.61
N ASP A 377 7.27 -3.02 29.67
CA ASP A 377 7.33 -4.43 30.06
C ASP A 377 8.19 -5.31 29.13
N LEU A 378 8.16 -5.09 27.80
CA LEU A 378 8.97 -5.84 26.82
C LEU A 378 10.47 -5.48 26.89
N TYR A 379 10.79 -4.26 27.31
CA TYR A 379 12.17 -3.81 27.46
C TYR A 379 12.80 -4.30 28.79
N TYR A 380 12.02 -4.32 29.88
CA TYR A 380 12.48 -4.84 31.18
C TYR A 380 12.83 -6.34 31.16
N GLU A 381 12.39 -7.09 30.14
CA GLU A 381 12.81 -8.47 29.94
C GLU A 381 14.28 -8.64 29.46
N ARG A 382 15.05 -7.56 29.20
CA ARG A 382 16.43 -7.61 28.64
C ARG A 382 16.54 -8.34 27.29
N LYS A 383 15.42 -8.64 26.63
CA LYS A 383 15.39 -9.62 25.53
C LYS A 383 15.34 -9.08 24.11
N VAL A 384 15.08 -7.78 23.90
CA VAL A 384 14.84 -7.26 22.55
C VAL A 384 15.92 -6.24 22.15
N VAL A 385 16.95 -6.71 21.45
CA VAL A 385 17.86 -5.83 20.71
C VAL A 385 17.23 -5.52 19.35
N THR A 386 16.96 -4.24 19.07
CA THR A 386 16.43 -3.76 17.79
C THR A 386 17.54 -3.18 16.91
N GLU A 387 17.31 -3.11 15.60
CA GLU A 387 18.26 -2.45 14.69
C GLU A 387 18.38 -0.94 15.00
N THR A 388 17.30 -0.29 15.46
CA THR A 388 17.33 1.09 15.94
C THR A 388 18.28 1.27 17.12
N MET A 389 18.26 0.35 18.08
CA MET A 389 19.20 0.37 19.21
C MET A 389 20.65 0.22 18.74
N LEU A 390 20.92 -0.71 17.81
CA LEU A 390 22.26 -0.89 17.24
C LEU A 390 22.75 0.38 16.53
N LYS A 391 21.88 1.03 15.75
CA LYS A 391 22.20 2.27 15.03
C LYS A 391 22.52 3.41 15.99
N LYS A 392 21.68 3.63 17.00
CA LYS A 392 21.89 4.67 18.02
C LYS A 392 23.17 4.43 18.82
N LEU A 393 23.41 3.18 19.24
CA LEU A 393 24.61 2.84 20.00
C LEU A 393 25.88 3.05 19.16
N ALA A 394 25.87 2.64 17.89
CA ALA A 394 27.02 2.87 17.01
C ALA A 394 27.32 4.35 16.80
N GLN A 395 26.28 5.18 16.59
CA GLN A 395 26.45 6.64 16.50
C GLN A 395 27.03 7.23 17.79
N LEU A 396 26.58 6.74 18.95
CA LEU A 396 27.09 7.18 20.25
C LEU A 396 28.57 6.80 20.42
N VAL A 397 28.97 5.57 20.07
CA VAL A 397 30.38 5.14 20.08
C VAL A 397 31.22 6.06 19.20
N THR A 398 30.83 6.24 17.94
CA THR A 398 31.57 7.10 16.98
C THR A 398 31.71 8.53 17.50
N TYR A 399 30.64 9.11 18.06
CA TYR A 399 30.68 10.45 18.63
C TYR A 399 31.70 10.57 19.77
N GLN A 400 31.74 9.59 20.68
CA GLN A 400 32.67 9.60 21.81
C GLN A 400 34.12 9.38 21.36
N GLU A 401 34.33 8.53 20.35
CA GLU A 401 35.66 8.32 19.75
C GLU A 401 36.20 9.59 19.08
N MET A 402 35.35 10.33 18.37
CA MET A 402 35.71 11.62 17.78
C MET A 402 36.06 12.63 18.87
N ARG A 403 35.24 12.73 19.91
CA ARG A 403 35.48 13.66 21.02
C ARG A 403 36.80 13.37 21.76
N GLN A 404 37.19 12.11 21.90
CA GLN A 404 38.49 11.75 22.49
C GLN A 404 39.68 12.07 21.58
N LYS A 405 39.51 12.08 20.26
CA LYS A 405 40.57 12.44 19.30
C LYS A 405 40.79 13.95 19.21
N ASP A 406 39.77 14.75 19.53
CA ASP A 406 39.83 16.21 19.55
C ASP A 406 40.35 16.79 20.89
N MET A 407 40.58 15.94 21.90
CA MET A 407 41.19 16.26 23.19
C MET A 407 42.66 15.87 23.23
#